data_AF-A0A661RZS7-F1
#
_entry.id   AF-A0A661RZS7-F1
#
_cell.length_a   1.000
_cell.length_b   1.000
_cell.length_c   1.000
_cell.angle_alpha   90.00
_cell.angle_beta   90.00
_cell.angle_gamma   90.00
#
_symmetry.space_group_name_H-M   'P 1'
#
loop_
_entity.id
_entity.type
_entity.pdbx_description
1 polymer ?
#
loop_
_entity_poly.entity_id
_entity_poly.type
_entity_poly.pdbx_seq_one_letter_code
_entity_poly.pdbx_strand_id
1 'polypeptide(L)' 'TPIVPGEVGTGPFGLCNTLPTALEQTNSAIVYGHGLFTIGKNNFSEAFNTMMTVENLCRNTYFEKIRCLRKT' A
#
# COMPACT_ATOMS: atom_id res chain seq x y z
N THR A 1 1.02 4.03 -5.09
CA THR A 1 0.50 2.76 -4.56
C THR A 1 -1.00 2.86 -4.37
N PRO A 2 -1.79 1.99 -5.01
CA PRO A 2 -3.24 1.94 -4.84
C PRO A 2 -3.62 1.60 -3.38
N ILE A 3 -4.77 2.11 -2.94
CA ILE A 3 -5.40 1.76 -1.68
C ILE A 3 -6.64 0.92 -1.99
N VAL A 4 -6.69 -0.32 -1.50
CA VAL A 4 -7.80 -1.25 -1.72
C VAL A 4 -8.56 -1.51 -0.41
N PRO A 5 -9.86 -1.88 -0.48
CA PRO A 5 -10.61 -2.31 0.70
C PRO A 5 -10.01 -3.56 1.34
N GLY A 6 -9.99 -3.61 2.68
CA GLY A 6 -9.57 -4.77 3.46
C GLY A 6 -10.72 -5.65 3.93
N GLU A 7 -11.81 -5.76 3.16
CA GLU A 7 -12.95 -6.59 3.54
C GLU A 7 -12.51 -8.06 3.72
N VAL A 8 -12.75 -8.59 4.91
CA VAL A 8 -12.47 -9.99 5.24
C VAL A 8 -13.67 -10.83 4.77
N GLY A 9 -13.46 -11.67 3.75
CA GLY A 9 -14.50 -12.53 3.18
C GLY A 9 -14.33 -12.77 1.68
N THR A 10 -15.31 -13.45 1.08
CA THR A 10 -15.34 -13.77 -0.38
C THR A 10 -16.35 -12.91 -1.14
N GLY A 11 -16.79 -11.78 -0.56
CA GLY A 11 -17.66 -10.83 -1.24
C GLY A 11 -16.99 -10.17 -2.45
N PRO A 12 -17.73 -9.43 -3.29
CA PRO A 12 -17.18 -8.77 -4.47
C PRO A 12 -15.99 -7.84 -4.18
N PHE A 13 -15.87 -7.30 -2.96
CA PHE A 13 -14.75 -6.45 -2.52
C PHE A 13 -13.80 -7.15 -1.53
N GLY A 14 -13.95 -8.46 -1.37
CA GLY A 14 -13.05 -9.28 -0.55
C GLY A 14 -11.61 -9.14 -1.02
N LEU A 15 -10.68 -9.21 -0.07
CA LEU A 15 -9.25 -8.99 -0.32
C LEU A 15 -8.69 -9.90 -1.45
N CYS A 16 -9.18 -11.13 -1.55
CA CYS A 16 -8.77 -12.07 -2.61
C CYS A 16 -9.15 -11.60 -4.03
N ASN A 17 -10.14 -10.72 -4.16
CA ASN A 17 -10.62 -10.20 -5.44
C ASN A 17 -10.00 -8.83 -5.78
N THR A 18 -9.67 -8.02 -4.77
CA THR A 18 -9.19 -6.65 -4.96
C THR A 18 -7.66 -6.55 -4.97
N LEU A 19 -6.97 -7.38 -4.20
CA LEU A 19 -5.52 -7.33 -4.05
C LEU A 19 -4.77 -7.78 -5.32
N PRO A 20 -5.12 -8.90 -6.01
CA PRO A 20 -4.39 -9.33 -7.19
C PRO A 20 -4.40 -8.28 -8.30
N THR A 21 -5.58 -7.72 -8.63
CA THR A 21 -5.70 -6.68 -9.67
C THR A 21 -4.89 -5.42 -9.33
N ALA A 22 -4.80 -5.04 -8.05
CA ALA A 22 -3.96 -3.90 -7.64
C ALA A 22 -2.46 -4.21 -7.80
N LEU A 23 -2.06 -5.46 -7.54
CA LEU A 23 -0.69 -5.93 -7.70
C LEU A 23 -0.28 -6.14 -9.17
N GLU A 24 -1.22 -6.42 -10.06
CA GLU A 24 -0.98 -6.47 -11.52
C GLU A 24 -0.67 -5.09 -12.10
N GLN A 25 -1.31 -4.04 -11.58
CA GLN A 25 -1.09 -2.66 -12.04
C GLN A 25 0.20 -2.07 -11.45
N THR A 26 0.54 -2.45 -10.22
CA THR A 26 1.70 -1.91 -9.49
C THR A 26 2.28 -2.97 -8.56
N ASN A 27 3.58 -2.97 -8.29
CA ASN A 27 4.20 -3.95 -7.39
C ASN A 27 3.88 -3.76 -5.88
N SER A 28 2.87 -2.94 -5.54
CA SER A 28 2.50 -2.65 -4.16
C SER A 28 1.02 -2.30 -4.02
N ALA A 29 0.39 -2.63 -2.90
CA ALA A 29 -0.98 -2.21 -2.59
C ALA A 29 -1.14 -1.99 -1.08
N ILE A 30 -1.75 -0.87 -0.70
CA ILE A 30 -2.13 -0.61 0.69
C ILE A 30 -3.55 -1.13 0.89
N VAL A 31 -3.73 -2.04 1.83
CA VAL A 31 -5.05 -2.54 2.23
C VAL A 31 -5.52 -1.69 3.41
N TYR A 32 -6.62 -0.97 3.20
CA TYR A 32 -7.15 -0.05 4.20
C TYR A 32 -7.48 -0.77 5.51
N GLY A 33 -6.93 -0.27 6.62
CA GLY A 33 -7.09 -0.86 7.95
C GLY A 33 -6.25 -2.12 8.22
N HIS A 34 -5.39 -2.55 7.28
CA HIS A 34 -4.60 -3.76 7.42
C HIS A 34 -3.09 -3.48 7.28
N GLY A 35 -2.63 -2.97 6.14
CA GLY A 35 -1.20 -2.76 5.92
C GLY A 35 -0.80 -2.74 4.45
N LEU A 36 0.48 -2.95 4.18
CA LEU A 36 1.08 -2.88 2.86
C LEU A 36 1.46 -4.27 2.35
N PHE A 37 1.06 -4.57 1.11
CA PHE A 37 1.51 -5.74 0.36
C PHE A 37 2.44 -5.29 -0.76
N THR A 38 3.53 -6.02 -0.96
CA THR A 38 4.50 -5.76 -2.03
C THR A 38 4.96 -7.06 -2.65
N ILE A 39 5.18 -7.06 -3.96
CA ILE A 39 5.69 -8.20 -4.70
C ILE A 39 7.03 -7.88 -5.34
N GLY A 40 7.89 -8.88 -5.45
CA GLY A 40 9.14 -8.86 -6.19
C GLY A 40 9.04 -9.84 -7.33
N LYS A 41 9.56 -9.49 -8.50
CA LYS A 41 9.50 -10.35 -9.68
C LYS A 41 10.51 -11.48 -9.57
N ASN A 42 11.72 -11.16 -9.08
CA ASN A 42 12.84 -12.09 -9.09
C ASN A 42 13.25 -12.55 -7.70
N ASN A 43 13.11 -11.69 -6.69
CA ASN A 43 13.56 -12.00 -5.33
C ASN A 43 12.87 -11.14 -4.27
N PHE A 44 13.07 -11.54 -3.01
CA PHE A 44 12.53 -10.86 -1.84
C PHE A 44 13.03 -9.41 -1.71
N SER A 45 14.29 -9.13 -2.06
CA SER A 45 14.87 -7.80 -1.90
C SER A 45 14.13 -6.75 -2.74
N GLU A 46 13.61 -7.10 -3.91
CA GLU A 46 12.76 -6.21 -4.72
C GLU A 46 11.45 -5.84 -4.00
N ALA A 47 10.78 -6.83 -3.42
CA ALA A 47 9.55 -6.62 -2.64
C ALA A 47 9.86 -5.73 -1.43
N PHE A 48 10.92 -6.05 -0.70
CA PHE A 48 11.34 -5.31 0.49
C PHE A 48 11.73 -3.86 0.19
N ASN A 49 12.48 -3.62 -0.89
CA ASN A 49 12.84 -2.27 -1.31
C ASN A 49 11.61 -1.46 -1.71
N THR A 50 10.64 -2.09 -2.38
CA THR A 50 9.35 -1.46 -2.70
C THR A 50 8.60 -1.09 -1.42
N MET A 51 8.55 -2.01 -0.45
CA MET A 51 7.91 -1.78 0.85
C MET A 51 8.54 -0.59 1.58
N MET A 52 9.87 -0.57 1.68
CA MET A 52 10.61 0.49 2.33
C MET A 52 10.41 1.84 1.63
N THR A 53 10.34 1.85 0.29
CA THR A 53 10.09 3.07 -0.48
C THR A 53 8.70 3.65 -0.17
N VAL A 54 7.67 2.80 -0.18
CA VAL A 54 6.28 3.21 0.09
C VAL A 54 6.11 3.70 1.53
N GLU A 55 6.67 3.00 2.51
CA GLU A 55 6.59 3.39 3.93
C GLU A 55 7.27 4.74 4.20
N ASN A 56 8.45 4.97 3.61
CA ASN A 56 9.12 6.27 3.74
C ASN A 56 8.33 7.39 3.06
N LEU A 57 7.69 7.12 1.92
CA LEU A 57 6.81 8.09 1.27
C LEU A 57 5.61 8.43 2.17
N CYS A 58 4.94 7.42 2.73
CA CYS A 58 3.83 7.60 3.67
C CYS A 58 4.25 8.45 4.88
N ARG A 59 5.42 8.15 5.47
CA ARG A 59 5.98 8.93 6.58
C ARG A 59 6.22 10.39 6.19
N ASN A 60 6.85 10.63 5.05
CA ASN A 60 7.15 11.98 4.58
C ASN A 60 5.85 12.77 4.34
N THR A 61 4.90 12.19 3.59
CA THR A 61 3.60 12.80 3.33
C THR A 61 2.83 13.10 4.61
N TYR A 62 2.88 12.22 5.62
CA TYR A 62 2.25 12.47 6.92
C TYR A 62 2.85 13.72 7.59
N PHE A 63 4.17 13.80 7.72
CA PHE A 63 4.82 14.94 8.37
C PHE A 63 4.67 16.23 7.58
N GLU A 64 4.63 16.17 6.26
CA GLU A 64 4.29 17.32 5.40
C GLU A 64 2.88 17.84 5.71
N LYS A 65 1.88 16.96 5.79
CA LYS A 65 0.51 17.34 6.15
C LYS A 65 0.45 17.98 7.54
N ILE A 66 1.14 17.42 8.53
CA ILE A 66 1.23 18.02 9.88
C ILE A 66 1.87 19.40 9.85
N ARG A 67 2.97 19.59 9.09
CA ARG A 67 3.61 20.91 8.96
C ARG A 67 2.68 21.93 8.30
N CYS A 68 1.94 21.53 7.26
CA CYS A 68 0.97 22.40 6.60
C CYS A 68 -0.16 22.81 7.57
N LEU A 69 -0.72 21.86 8.33
CA LEU A 69 -1.77 22.13 9.33
C LEU A 69 -1.32 23.05 10.46
N ARG A 70 -0.03 23.03 10.84
CA ARG A 70 0.53 23.89 11.90
C ARG A 70 0.89 25.31 11.42
N LYS A 71 0.90 25.55 10.11
CA LYS A 71 1.14 26.88 9.51
C LYS A 71 -0.16 27.68 9.34
N THR A 72 -1.31 27.04 9.51
CA THR A 72 -2.64 27.65 9.72
C THR A 72 -2.88 27.91 11.19
#